data_AF-A0A9E9LYZ4-F1
#
_entry.id   AF-A0A9E9LYZ4-F1
#
_cell.length_a   1.000
_cell.length_b   1.000
_cell.length_c   1.000
_cell.angle_alpha   90.00
_cell.angle_beta   90.00
_cell.angle_gamma   90.00
#
_symmetry.space_group_name_H-M   'P 1'
#
loop_
_entity.id
_entity.type
_entity.pdbx_description
1 polymer ?
#
loop_
_entity_poly.entity_id
_entity_poly.type
_entity_poly.pdbx_seq_one_letter_code
_entity_poly.pdbx_strand_id
1 'polypeptide(L)'
;MKRHPGRIALIQWGMVGLYLFLLFAPLVFPVPGDNPFFWADLQRFSVFVFWGFGWPLIMLSTMLFGRIWCGIFCPEGALTEAISRHGKKRSIPRWIRWPGWPGITLIFYILVLFLSGATRHHGSIVIVLGSLTFFALLTGFLFGNGRRVWCMYLCPSNAILAFLARLSPFYFRVDPEKWDAWQGPVERINCAPLINIKQMQSASACHACGRCSGYRGAVELVIRKMDHEILSAVSSKTSTVQALTLLFGMIGISTATLAFSRQAFGNLTDTSMLLTLGLISGSGILLGGVLWGLMWLAYRITRPFSVSWQQLSLGLTPLAGIGLFTGFSRLFPDFIEPAHWAGQVFFLLQLLLLASAFLFSFWLGYRLIVQKKTFRHLIALTTYALALSMLGATWTGILLT
;
A
#
# COMPACT_ATOMS: atom_id res chain seq x y z
N MET A 1 -15.46 10.74 13.11
CA MET A 1 -16.68 10.62 12.27
C MET A 1 -17.98 10.90 13.01
N LYS A 2 -18.26 10.25 14.15
CA LYS A 2 -19.56 10.39 14.86
C LYS A 2 -19.92 11.83 15.29
N ARG A 3 -18.95 12.63 15.74
CA ARG A 3 -19.17 13.99 16.26
C ARG A 3 -19.35 15.07 15.17
N HIS A 4 -18.74 14.91 14.00
CA HIS A 4 -18.76 15.90 12.92
C HIS A 4 -19.00 15.26 11.54
N PRO A 5 -20.16 14.59 11.32
CA PRO A 5 -20.42 13.88 10.09
C PRO A 5 -20.45 14.81 8.86
N GLY A 6 -21.02 16.02 8.99
CA GLY A 6 -21.10 16.99 7.89
C GLY A 6 -19.74 17.48 7.40
N ARG A 7 -18.83 17.86 8.32
CA ARG A 7 -17.47 18.30 7.96
C ARG A 7 -16.69 17.21 7.24
N ILE A 8 -16.87 15.95 7.65
CA ILE A 8 -16.17 14.82 7.04
C ILE A 8 -16.75 14.48 5.67
N ALA A 9 -18.08 14.58 5.51
CA ALA A 9 -18.72 14.45 4.21
C ALA A 9 -18.24 15.55 3.24
N LEU A 10 -18.10 16.79 3.71
CA LEU A 10 -17.56 17.90 2.91
C LEU A 10 -16.12 17.61 2.45
N ILE A 11 -15.24 17.12 3.33
CA ILE A 11 -13.86 16.74 2.97
C ILE A 11 -13.87 15.60 1.93
N GLN A 12 -14.70 14.57 2.14
CA GLN A 12 -14.81 13.43 1.23
C GLN A 12 -15.26 13.87 -0.17
N TRP A 13 -16.33 14.65 -0.26
CA TRP A 13 -16.86 15.13 -1.54
C TRP A 13 -15.97 16.19 -2.17
N GLY A 14 -15.28 17.01 -1.37
CA GLY A 14 -14.24 17.92 -1.86
C GLY A 14 -13.09 17.16 -2.53
N MET A 15 -12.63 16.05 -1.93
CA MET A 15 -11.62 15.20 -2.56
C MET A 15 -12.14 14.48 -3.81
N VAL A 16 -13.40 14.05 -3.84
CA VAL A 16 -14.02 13.52 -5.07
C VAL A 16 -14.05 14.58 -6.17
N GLY A 17 -14.44 15.81 -5.85
CA GLY A 17 -14.45 16.92 -6.79
C GLY A 17 -13.05 17.23 -7.33
N LEU A 18 -12.05 17.33 -6.45
CA LEU A 18 -10.65 17.52 -6.84
C LEU A 18 -10.13 16.38 -7.73
N TYR A 19 -10.43 15.13 -7.36
CA TYR A 19 -10.06 13.94 -8.13
C TYR A 19 -10.65 13.98 -9.55
N LEU A 20 -11.96 14.21 -9.68
CA LEU A 20 -12.64 14.27 -10.98
C LEU A 20 -12.18 15.46 -11.81
N PHE A 21 -11.91 16.61 -11.18
CA PHE A 21 -11.34 17.78 -11.83
C PHE A 21 -9.97 17.46 -12.42
N LEU A 22 -9.03 16.94 -11.63
CA LEU A 22 -7.69 16.57 -12.10
C LEU A 22 -7.73 15.46 -13.15
N LEU A 23 -8.73 14.57 -13.11
CA LEU A 23 -8.87 13.51 -14.09
C LEU A 23 -9.38 14.01 -15.44
N PHE A 24 -10.45 14.82 -15.45
CA PHE A 24 -11.18 15.17 -16.67
C PHE A 24 -10.90 16.58 -17.20
N ALA A 25 -10.60 17.57 -16.36
CA ALA A 25 -10.33 18.94 -16.82
C ALA A 25 -9.19 19.03 -17.85
N PRO A 26 -8.06 18.29 -17.71
CA PRO A 26 -6.99 18.35 -18.71
C PRO A 26 -7.34 17.73 -20.08
N LEU A 27 -8.46 16.99 -20.17
CA LEU A 27 -8.99 16.49 -21.45
C LEU A 27 -9.82 17.55 -22.18
N VAL A 28 -10.49 18.42 -21.44
CA VAL A 28 -11.38 19.47 -21.98
C VAL A 28 -10.58 20.72 -22.34
N PHE A 29 -9.54 21.03 -21.57
CA PHE A 29 -8.67 22.19 -21.76
C PHE A 29 -7.23 21.75 -22.09
N PRO A 30 -6.97 21.26 -23.32
CA PRO A 30 -5.60 20.99 -23.76
C PRO A 30 -4.87 22.33 -23.92
N VAL A 31 -4.00 22.68 -22.97
CA VAL A 31 -3.16 23.88 -23.06
C VAL A 31 -1.92 23.54 -23.91
N PRO A 32 -1.57 24.33 -24.93
CA PRO A 32 -0.37 24.11 -25.74
C PRO A 32 0.91 24.15 -24.88
N GLY A 33 1.79 23.18 -25.10
CA GLY A 33 2.92 22.81 -24.24
C GLY A 33 4.19 23.67 -24.36
N ASP A 34 4.06 24.99 -24.52
CA ASP A 34 5.20 25.89 -24.72
C ASP A 34 5.72 26.54 -23.42
N ASN A 35 5.07 26.28 -22.28
CA ASN A 35 5.49 26.84 -21.00
C ASN A 35 6.49 25.91 -20.28
N PRO A 36 7.67 26.41 -19.85
CA PRO A 36 8.67 25.59 -19.15
C PRO A 36 8.20 25.13 -17.76
N PHE A 37 7.18 25.78 -17.16
CA PHE A 37 6.72 25.45 -15.82
C PHE A 37 5.63 24.38 -15.81
N PHE A 38 5.81 23.30 -15.05
CA PHE A 38 4.86 22.19 -14.97
C PHE A 38 3.47 22.57 -14.42
N TRP A 39 3.39 23.61 -13.58
CA TRP A 39 2.12 24.09 -13.01
C TRP A 39 1.28 24.92 -13.99
N ALA A 40 1.88 25.40 -15.08
CA ALA A 40 1.18 26.12 -16.13
C ALA A 40 0.47 25.15 -17.11
N ASP A 41 0.92 23.90 -17.17
CA ASP A 41 0.30 22.83 -17.96
C ASP A 41 -0.57 21.95 -17.05
N LEU A 42 -1.89 22.02 -17.26
CA LEU A 42 -2.85 21.29 -16.43
C LEU A 42 -2.69 19.76 -16.53
N GLN A 43 -2.17 19.23 -17.65
CA GLN A 43 -1.90 17.80 -17.80
C GLN A 43 -0.69 17.40 -16.96
N ARG A 44 0.44 18.12 -17.08
CA ARG A 44 1.64 17.85 -16.29
C ARG A 44 1.38 18.04 -14.80
N PHE A 45 0.63 19.08 -14.44
CA PHE A 45 0.20 19.32 -13.07
C PHE A 45 -0.62 18.14 -12.51
N SER A 46 -1.56 17.60 -13.29
CA SER A 46 -2.38 16.46 -12.87
C SER A 46 -1.53 15.20 -12.66
N VAL A 47 -0.62 14.90 -13.59
CA VAL A 47 0.33 13.77 -13.45
C VAL A 47 1.16 13.93 -12.18
N PHE A 48 1.69 15.14 -11.92
CA PHE A 48 2.46 15.46 -10.72
C PHE A 48 1.64 15.26 -9.44
N VAL A 49 0.40 15.75 -9.38
CA VAL A 49 -0.46 15.61 -8.19
C VAL A 49 -0.80 14.15 -7.93
N PHE A 50 -1.07 13.34 -8.95
CA PHE A 50 -1.39 11.92 -8.76
C PHE A 50 -0.19 11.09 -8.33
N TRP A 51 0.92 11.19 -9.05
CA TRP A 51 2.06 10.27 -8.90
C TRP A 51 3.21 10.87 -8.09
N GLY A 52 3.53 12.15 -8.32
CA GLY A 52 4.62 12.83 -7.63
C GLY A 52 4.28 13.16 -6.18
N PHE A 53 3.17 13.87 -5.93
CA PHE A 53 2.78 14.28 -4.58
C PHE A 53 1.82 13.29 -3.90
N GLY A 54 0.79 12.82 -4.63
CA GLY A 54 -0.31 12.03 -4.10
C GLY A 54 0.13 10.69 -3.52
N TRP A 55 0.83 9.85 -4.29
CA TRP A 55 1.28 8.54 -3.82
C TRP A 55 2.22 8.60 -2.60
N PRO A 56 3.28 9.43 -2.60
CA PRO A 56 4.10 9.62 -1.41
C PRO A 56 3.29 10.07 -0.19
N LEU A 57 2.36 11.01 -0.35
CA LEU A 57 1.47 11.46 0.72
C LEU A 57 0.58 10.33 1.26
N ILE A 58 0.02 9.49 0.37
CA ILE A 58 -0.81 8.33 0.75
C ILE A 58 0.01 7.33 1.56
N MET A 59 1.24 7.03 1.13
CA MET A 59 2.11 6.08 1.81
C MET A 59 2.56 6.60 3.17
N LEU A 60 3.01 7.85 3.23
CA LEU A 60 3.46 8.50 4.48
C LEU A 60 2.32 8.61 5.50
N SER A 61 1.15 9.09 5.06
CA SER A 61 -0.03 9.14 5.93
C SER A 61 -0.43 7.75 6.44
N THR A 62 -0.22 6.70 5.63
CA THR A 62 -0.51 5.32 6.04
C THR A 62 0.48 4.77 7.05
N MET A 63 1.77 5.07 6.88
CA MET A 63 2.81 4.70 7.84
C MET A 63 2.68 5.43 9.17
N LEU A 64 2.08 6.62 9.22
CA LEU A 64 1.91 7.40 10.45
C LEU A 64 0.56 7.15 11.12
N PHE A 65 -0.54 7.28 10.38
CA PHE A 65 -1.91 7.32 10.93
C PHE A 65 -2.74 6.08 10.59
N GLY A 66 -2.09 5.01 10.14
CA GLY A 66 -2.77 3.85 9.57
C GLY A 66 -3.54 4.25 8.32
N ARG A 67 -4.56 3.50 7.91
CA ARG A 67 -5.20 3.72 6.60
C ARG A 67 -6.21 4.88 6.58
N ILE A 68 -5.91 5.99 7.25
CA ILE A 68 -6.78 7.17 7.35
C ILE A 68 -7.12 7.75 5.97
N TRP A 69 -6.20 7.65 5.00
CA TRP A 69 -6.46 8.00 3.61
C TRP A 69 -7.63 7.21 3.04
N CYS A 70 -7.61 5.88 3.14
CA CYS A 70 -8.72 5.01 2.71
C CYS A 70 -10.05 5.30 3.43
N GLY A 71 -10.00 5.84 4.65
CA GLY A 71 -11.17 6.19 5.46
C GLY A 71 -11.79 7.54 5.10
N ILE A 72 -10.97 8.58 4.98
CA ILE A 72 -11.41 9.99 4.93
C ILE A 72 -11.15 10.64 3.56
N PHE A 73 -9.99 10.40 2.95
CA PHE A 73 -9.53 11.17 1.79
C PHE A 73 -9.70 10.46 0.44
N CYS A 74 -9.80 9.13 0.43
CA CYS A 74 -9.88 8.32 -0.78
C CYS A 74 -11.18 8.59 -1.56
N PRO A 75 -11.11 9.15 -2.78
CA PRO A 75 -12.29 9.49 -3.57
C PRO A 75 -13.05 8.23 -4.00
N GLU A 76 -12.35 7.16 -4.40
CA GLU A 76 -12.98 5.89 -4.79
C GLU A 76 -13.75 5.26 -3.62
N GLY A 77 -13.23 5.40 -2.40
CA GLY A 77 -13.90 4.92 -1.19
C GLY A 77 -15.20 5.69 -0.89
N ALA A 78 -15.19 7.00 -1.09
CA ALA A 78 -16.37 7.85 -0.94
C ALA A 78 -17.43 7.53 -2.02
N LEU A 79 -17.00 7.43 -3.29
CA LEU A 79 -17.85 7.08 -4.43
C LEU A 79 -18.49 5.69 -4.26
N THR A 80 -17.69 4.68 -3.91
CA THR A 80 -18.17 3.31 -3.65
C THR A 80 -19.20 3.31 -2.53
N GLU A 81 -18.95 4.06 -1.45
CA GLU A 81 -19.90 4.12 -0.34
C GLU A 81 -21.20 4.83 -0.75
N ALA A 82 -21.14 5.93 -1.50
CA ALA A 82 -22.29 6.68 -1.96
C ALA A 82 -23.19 5.83 -2.88
N ILE A 83 -22.61 5.18 -3.89
CA ILE A 83 -23.38 4.34 -4.82
C ILE A 83 -23.92 3.08 -4.15
N SER A 84 -23.20 2.52 -3.17
CA SER A 84 -23.64 1.31 -2.46
C SER A 84 -24.94 1.46 -1.66
N ARG A 85 -25.33 2.70 -1.32
CA ARG A 85 -26.60 2.98 -0.64
C ARG A 85 -27.80 2.82 -1.59
N HIS A 86 -27.58 3.07 -2.88
CA HIS A 86 -28.58 2.99 -3.95
C HIS A 86 -28.45 1.70 -4.78
N GLY A 87 -27.52 0.82 -4.41
CA GLY A 87 -27.21 -0.40 -5.14
C GLY A 87 -28.19 -1.56 -4.94
N LYS A 88 -27.97 -2.65 -5.70
CA LYS A 88 -28.77 -3.90 -5.67
C LYS A 88 -28.62 -4.74 -4.38
N LYS A 89 -27.69 -4.38 -3.49
CA LYS A 89 -27.45 -5.03 -2.18
C LYS A 89 -27.31 -6.57 -2.26
N ARG A 90 -26.74 -7.10 -3.35
CA ARG A 90 -26.52 -8.55 -3.50
C ARG A 90 -25.49 -9.05 -2.49
N SER A 91 -25.58 -10.31 -2.11
CA SER A 91 -24.57 -10.96 -1.26
C SER A 91 -23.22 -10.96 -1.96
N ILE A 92 -22.14 -10.71 -1.22
CA ILE A 92 -20.77 -10.76 -1.75
C ILE A 92 -20.43 -12.21 -2.14
N PRO A 93 -20.14 -12.50 -3.43
CA PRO A 93 -19.76 -13.83 -3.88
C PRO A 93 -18.56 -14.38 -3.11
N ARG A 94 -18.50 -15.70 -2.94
CA ARG A 94 -17.37 -16.37 -2.26
C ARG A 94 -16.04 -16.11 -2.95
N TRP A 95 -16.03 -16.04 -4.29
CA TRP A 95 -14.82 -15.79 -5.06
C TRP A 95 -14.21 -14.41 -4.78
N ILE A 96 -15.02 -13.35 -4.65
CA ILE A 96 -14.53 -11.99 -4.31
C ILE A 96 -13.92 -11.94 -2.91
N ARG A 97 -14.40 -12.76 -1.97
CA ARG A 97 -13.89 -12.78 -0.58
C ARG A 97 -12.54 -13.46 -0.42
N TRP A 98 -11.96 -13.99 -1.50
CA TRP A 98 -10.68 -14.68 -1.42
C TRP A 98 -9.55 -13.69 -1.08
N PRO A 99 -8.73 -13.95 -0.04
CA PRO A 99 -7.72 -13.00 0.43
C PRO A 99 -6.56 -12.75 -0.55
N GLY A 100 -6.48 -13.49 -1.66
CA GLY A 100 -5.44 -13.32 -2.69
C GLY A 100 -5.71 -12.20 -3.69
N TRP A 101 -6.96 -11.73 -3.80
CA TRP A 101 -7.31 -10.68 -4.75
C TRP A 101 -6.44 -9.43 -4.63
N PRO A 102 -6.23 -8.83 -3.44
CA PRO A 102 -5.41 -7.62 -3.31
C PRO A 102 -4.00 -7.76 -3.91
N GLY A 103 -3.38 -8.93 -3.78
CA GLY A 103 -2.06 -9.20 -4.35
C GLY A 103 -2.09 -9.36 -5.87
N ILE A 104 -3.09 -10.05 -6.42
CA ILE A 104 -3.26 -10.19 -7.87
C ILE A 104 -3.59 -8.84 -8.52
N THR A 105 -4.53 -8.09 -7.93
CA THR A 105 -4.91 -6.78 -8.43
C THR A 105 -3.75 -5.79 -8.35
N LEU A 106 -2.89 -5.91 -7.33
CA LEU A 106 -1.67 -5.11 -7.23
C LEU A 106 -0.71 -5.42 -8.40
N ILE A 107 -0.39 -6.69 -8.63
CA ILE A 107 0.51 -7.10 -9.72
C ILE A 107 -0.05 -6.67 -11.07
N PHE A 108 -1.32 -6.97 -11.34
CA PHE A 108 -2.00 -6.58 -12.57
C PHE A 108 -1.96 -5.07 -12.77
N TYR A 109 -2.28 -4.30 -11.73
CA TYR A 109 -2.27 -2.84 -11.78
C TYR A 109 -0.89 -2.27 -12.09
N ILE A 110 0.17 -2.79 -11.44
CA ILE A 110 1.54 -2.35 -11.69
C ILE A 110 1.95 -2.62 -13.16
N LEU A 111 1.62 -3.80 -13.68
CA LEU A 111 1.90 -4.13 -15.08
C LEU A 111 1.11 -3.23 -16.05
N VAL A 112 -0.15 -2.93 -15.75
CA VAL A 112 -0.97 -1.99 -16.55
C VAL A 112 -0.41 -0.56 -16.48
N LEU A 113 0.03 -0.10 -15.31
CA LEU A 113 0.68 1.21 -15.17
C LEU A 113 1.95 1.30 -16.00
N PHE A 114 2.76 0.24 -15.97
CA PHE A 114 3.94 0.14 -16.81
C PHE A 114 3.59 0.13 -18.30
N LEU A 115 2.66 -0.72 -18.72
CA LEU A 115 2.26 -0.83 -20.13
C LEU A 115 1.69 0.46 -20.72
N SER A 116 0.91 1.19 -19.93
CA SER A 116 0.20 2.39 -20.40
C SER A 116 1.04 3.66 -20.36
N GLY A 117 2.20 3.66 -19.68
CA GLY A 117 2.95 4.89 -19.43
C GLY A 117 2.15 5.92 -18.63
N ALA A 118 1.21 5.48 -17.78
CA ALA A 118 0.31 6.36 -17.02
C ALA A 118 1.03 7.29 -16.04
N THR A 119 2.31 7.06 -15.75
CA THR A 119 3.12 7.98 -14.95
C THR A 119 3.65 9.17 -15.74
N ARG A 120 3.53 9.17 -17.08
CA ARG A 120 4.05 10.21 -17.98
C ARG A 120 2.97 10.88 -18.83
N HIS A 121 1.93 10.14 -19.20
CA HIS A 121 0.87 10.64 -20.09
C HIS A 121 -0.48 10.73 -19.39
N HIS A 122 -1.11 11.91 -19.47
CA HIS A 122 -2.41 12.15 -18.83
C HIS A 122 -3.54 11.27 -19.40
N GLY A 123 -3.58 11.05 -20.72
CA GLY A 123 -4.59 10.18 -21.35
C GLY A 123 -4.61 8.77 -20.74
N SER A 124 -3.43 8.21 -20.46
CA SER A 124 -3.27 6.92 -19.80
C SER A 124 -3.74 6.95 -18.33
N ILE A 125 -3.56 8.07 -17.60
CA ILE A 125 -4.11 8.22 -16.24
C ILE A 125 -5.63 8.08 -16.25
N VAL A 126 -6.31 8.71 -17.21
CA VAL A 126 -7.77 8.65 -17.30
C VAL A 126 -8.25 7.23 -17.54
N ILE A 127 -7.59 6.48 -18.43
CA ILE A 127 -7.93 5.09 -18.70
C ILE A 127 -7.72 4.24 -17.44
N VAL A 128 -6.56 4.37 -16.80
CA VAL A 128 -6.19 3.53 -15.66
C VAL A 128 -7.02 3.87 -14.41
N LEU A 129 -7.01 5.12 -13.96
CA LEU A 129 -7.76 5.52 -12.76
C LEU A 129 -9.27 5.55 -13.00
N GLY A 130 -9.71 5.90 -14.22
CA GLY A 130 -11.12 5.86 -14.60
C GLY A 130 -11.68 4.45 -14.61
N SER A 131 -10.93 3.46 -15.14
CA SER A 131 -11.36 2.05 -15.09
C SER A 131 -11.41 1.53 -13.65
N LEU A 132 -10.45 1.87 -12.77
CA LEU A 132 -10.54 1.53 -11.35
C LEU A 132 -11.76 2.15 -10.68
N THR A 133 -12.07 3.41 -10.97
CA THR A 133 -13.27 4.09 -10.45
C THR A 133 -14.55 3.42 -10.96
N PHE A 134 -14.60 3.04 -12.24
CA PHE A 134 -15.71 2.30 -12.81
C PHE A 134 -15.94 0.97 -12.08
N PHE A 135 -14.90 0.16 -11.88
CA PHE A 135 -15.02 -1.10 -11.15
C PHE A 135 -15.35 -0.89 -9.67
N ALA A 136 -14.86 0.18 -9.04
CA ALA A 136 -15.22 0.55 -7.68
C ALA A 136 -16.72 0.87 -7.56
N LEU A 137 -17.24 1.67 -8.49
CA LEU A 137 -18.66 2.00 -8.58
C LEU A 137 -19.52 0.76 -8.86
N LEU A 138 -19.12 -0.07 -9.82
CA LEU A 138 -19.82 -1.30 -10.19
C LEU A 138 -19.93 -2.27 -9.02
N THR A 139 -18.82 -2.53 -8.33
CA THR A 139 -18.80 -3.44 -7.17
C THR A 139 -19.54 -2.86 -5.97
N GLY A 140 -19.46 -1.55 -5.75
CA GLY A 140 -20.27 -0.83 -4.77
C GLY A 140 -21.77 -0.94 -5.05
N PHE A 141 -22.18 -0.71 -6.30
CA PHE A 141 -23.57 -0.79 -6.74
C PHE A 141 -24.13 -2.22 -6.63
N LEU A 142 -23.35 -3.24 -6.99
CA LEU A 142 -23.81 -4.62 -6.95
C LEU A 142 -23.85 -5.19 -5.53
N PHE A 143 -22.80 -4.96 -4.73
CA PHE A 143 -22.54 -5.71 -3.49
C PHE A 143 -22.37 -4.85 -2.23
N GLY A 144 -22.32 -3.52 -2.35
CA GLY A 144 -21.81 -2.67 -1.27
C GLY A 144 -22.71 -2.54 -0.04
N ASN A 145 -24.04 -2.46 -0.20
CA ASN A 145 -25.02 -2.29 0.91
C ASN A 145 -24.56 -1.30 2.01
N GLY A 146 -24.08 -0.12 1.62
CA GLY A 146 -23.54 0.91 2.53
C GLY A 146 -22.10 0.67 3.00
N ARG A 147 -21.36 -0.27 2.39
CA ARG A 147 -20.00 -0.69 2.76
C ARG A 147 -19.05 -0.66 1.56
N ARG A 148 -17.74 -0.59 1.83
CA ARG A 148 -16.67 -0.39 0.84
C ARG A 148 -16.05 -1.72 0.40
N VAL A 149 -16.83 -2.54 -0.32
CA VAL A 149 -16.42 -3.88 -0.80
C VAL A 149 -15.19 -3.80 -1.71
N TRP A 150 -15.16 -2.83 -2.64
CA TRP A 150 -14.00 -2.58 -3.52
C TRP A 150 -12.71 -2.41 -2.73
N CYS A 151 -12.70 -1.48 -1.79
CA CYS A 151 -11.52 -1.13 -1.01
C CYS A 151 -11.02 -2.29 -0.13
N MET A 152 -11.91 -3.19 0.30
CA MET A 152 -11.55 -4.34 1.14
C MET A 152 -10.95 -5.50 0.33
N TYR A 153 -11.51 -5.80 -0.85
CA TYR A 153 -11.18 -7.04 -1.57
C TYR A 153 -10.43 -6.85 -2.88
N LEU A 154 -10.68 -5.78 -3.64
CA LEU A 154 -10.26 -5.66 -5.04
C LEU A 154 -9.36 -4.45 -5.34
N CYS A 155 -9.32 -3.45 -4.47
CA CYS A 155 -8.49 -2.27 -4.67
C CYS A 155 -7.00 -2.67 -4.74
N PRO A 156 -6.27 -2.34 -5.83
CA PRO A 156 -4.86 -2.70 -5.98
C PRO A 156 -3.98 -2.18 -4.85
N SER A 157 -4.22 -0.94 -4.42
CA SER A 157 -3.47 -0.30 -3.34
C SER A 157 -3.76 -0.90 -1.96
N ASN A 158 -4.81 -1.73 -1.81
CA ASN A 158 -5.16 -2.35 -0.52
C ASN A 158 -4.01 -3.18 0.05
N ALA A 159 -3.30 -3.94 -0.80
CA ALA A 159 -2.18 -4.75 -0.37
C ALA A 159 -1.05 -3.90 0.24
N ILE A 160 -0.55 -2.91 -0.49
CA ILE A 160 0.52 -2.00 -0.03
C ILE A 160 0.10 -1.31 1.28
N LEU A 161 -1.07 -0.68 1.29
CA LEU A 161 -1.51 0.12 2.43
C LEU A 161 -1.80 -0.73 3.66
N ALA A 162 -2.22 -1.99 3.49
CA ALA A 162 -2.39 -2.93 4.60
C ALA A 162 -1.05 -3.29 5.26
N PHE A 163 0.03 -3.43 4.50
CA PHE A 163 1.38 -3.64 5.05
C PHE A 163 1.90 -2.39 5.75
N LEU A 164 1.80 -1.23 5.11
CA LEU A 164 2.26 0.04 5.69
C LEU A 164 1.53 0.38 6.99
N ALA A 165 0.23 0.09 7.07
CA ALA A 165 -0.55 0.34 8.28
C ALA A 165 -0.06 -0.45 9.50
N ARG A 166 0.69 -1.54 9.32
CA ARG A 166 1.31 -2.29 10.43
C ARG A 166 2.40 -1.48 11.12
N LEU A 167 3.04 -0.57 10.40
CA LEU A 167 4.06 0.34 10.91
C LEU A 167 3.46 1.54 11.65
N SER A 168 2.14 1.74 11.55
CA SER A 168 1.50 2.93 12.13
C SER A 168 1.58 2.98 13.66
N PRO A 169 2.09 4.08 14.24
CA PRO A 169 2.01 4.30 15.68
C PRO A 169 0.57 4.58 16.13
N PHE A 170 -0.23 5.29 15.34
CA PHE A 170 -1.63 5.58 15.65
C PHE A 170 -2.56 4.50 15.09
N TYR A 171 -3.29 3.81 15.96
CA TYR A 171 -4.28 2.81 15.54
C TYR A 171 -5.43 2.71 16.53
N PHE A 172 -6.55 2.15 16.08
CA PHE A 172 -7.67 1.82 16.96
C PHE A 172 -7.41 0.46 17.62
N ARG A 173 -7.39 0.44 18.95
CA ARG A 173 -7.34 -0.78 19.76
C ARG A 173 -8.74 -1.12 20.24
N VAL A 174 -9.02 -2.41 20.33
CA VAL A 174 -10.26 -2.94 20.90
C VAL A 174 -9.91 -3.70 22.17
N ASP A 175 -10.55 -3.30 23.26
CA ASP A 175 -10.48 -3.96 24.56
C ASP A 175 -11.61 -5.00 24.65
N PRO A 176 -11.30 -6.32 24.61
CA PRO A 176 -12.33 -7.35 24.66
C PRO A 176 -13.10 -7.38 25.98
N GLU A 177 -12.44 -7.05 27.10
CA GLU A 177 -13.05 -7.07 28.43
C GLU A 177 -14.10 -5.97 28.55
N LYS A 178 -13.74 -4.74 28.17
CA LYS A 178 -14.71 -3.63 28.10
C LYS A 178 -15.83 -3.90 27.08
N TRP A 179 -15.53 -4.59 25.98
CA TRP A 179 -16.52 -4.92 24.96
C TRP A 179 -17.62 -5.84 25.49
N ASP A 180 -17.23 -6.85 26.28
CA ASP A 180 -18.11 -7.87 26.83
C ASP A 180 -18.79 -7.43 28.15
N ALA A 181 -18.15 -6.56 28.92
CA ALA A 181 -18.74 -5.95 30.13
C ALA A 181 -19.79 -4.87 29.84
N TRP A 182 -20.05 -4.52 28.58
CA TRP A 182 -20.97 -3.44 28.21
C TRP A 182 -22.44 -3.81 28.44
N GLN A 183 -23.13 -3.02 29.28
CA GLN A 183 -24.54 -3.22 29.63
C GLN A 183 -25.51 -2.17 29.03
N GLY A 184 -24.99 -1.19 28.27
CA GLY A 184 -25.81 -0.13 27.68
C GLY A 184 -26.51 -0.52 26.36
N PRO A 185 -27.27 0.40 25.74
CA PRO A 185 -27.96 0.14 24.48
C PRO A 185 -26.99 -0.26 23.36
N VAL A 186 -27.40 -1.21 22.52
CA VAL A 186 -26.59 -1.70 21.39
C VAL A 186 -26.87 -0.88 20.13
N GLU A 187 -25.99 0.06 19.81
CA GLU A 187 -26.05 0.83 18.58
C GLU A 187 -25.38 0.07 17.42
N ARG A 188 -26.04 0.01 16.25
CA ARG A 188 -25.44 -0.63 15.06
C ARG A 188 -24.39 0.29 14.44
N ILE A 189 -23.12 -0.12 14.49
CA ILE A 189 -22.06 0.57 13.75
C ILE A 189 -21.98 0.06 12.31
N ASN A 190 -22.06 0.98 11.35
CA ASN A 190 -21.68 0.68 9.98
C ASN A 190 -20.15 0.77 9.80
N CYS A 191 -19.46 -0.37 9.98
CA CYS A 191 -18.03 -0.48 9.69
C CYS A 191 -17.80 -0.58 8.16
N ALA A 192 -17.23 0.49 7.58
CA ALA A 192 -17.03 0.62 6.14
C ALA A 192 -16.31 -0.59 5.48
N PRO A 193 -15.20 -1.13 6.01
CA PRO A 193 -14.51 -2.29 5.43
C PRO A 193 -15.07 -3.66 5.85
N LEU A 194 -16.24 -3.75 6.50
CA LEU A 194 -16.83 -5.02 6.96
C LEU A 194 -16.01 -5.81 8.00
N ILE A 195 -15.05 -5.19 8.70
CA ILE A 195 -14.26 -5.91 9.70
C ILE A 195 -15.09 -6.26 10.94
N ASN A 196 -14.79 -7.40 11.56
CA ASN A 196 -15.31 -7.73 12.87
C ASN A 196 -14.56 -6.90 13.93
N ILE A 197 -15.18 -5.82 14.40
CA ILE A 197 -14.57 -4.88 15.34
C ILE A 197 -14.17 -5.60 16.63
N LYS A 198 -15.00 -6.50 17.18
CA LYS A 198 -14.70 -7.22 18.43
C LYS A 198 -13.38 -7.99 18.36
N GLN A 199 -13.06 -8.57 17.20
CA GLN A 199 -11.89 -9.41 16.98
C GLN A 199 -10.73 -8.67 16.31
N MET A 200 -10.80 -7.34 16.22
CA MET A 200 -9.79 -6.55 15.52
C MET A 200 -8.47 -6.53 16.31
N GLN A 201 -7.43 -7.15 15.75
CA GLN A 201 -6.09 -7.25 16.36
C GLN A 201 -4.99 -6.56 15.55
N SER A 202 -5.29 -6.07 14.35
CA SER A 202 -4.32 -5.50 13.41
C SER A 202 -4.88 -4.25 12.75
N ALA A 203 -4.00 -3.27 12.49
CA ALA A 203 -4.35 -2.05 11.77
C ALA A 203 -4.52 -2.29 10.26
N SER A 204 -4.05 -3.42 9.72
CA SER A 204 -3.97 -3.70 8.28
C SER A 204 -5.33 -3.66 7.55
N ALA A 205 -6.40 -4.18 8.17
CA ALA A 205 -7.75 -4.18 7.59
C ALA A 205 -8.58 -2.94 7.98
N CYS A 206 -8.16 -2.20 9.00
CA CYS A 206 -8.90 -1.03 9.49
C CYS A 206 -8.60 0.20 8.64
N HIS A 207 -9.64 0.83 8.08
CA HIS A 207 -9.50 2.08 7.31
C HIS A 207 -9.37 3.34 8.18
N ALA A 208 -9.14 3.18 9.49
CA ALA A 208 -8.96 4.27 10.46
C ALA A 208 -10.02 5.41 10.35
N CYS A 209 -11.25 5.10 9.94
CA CYS A 209 -12.30 6.10 9.70
C CYS A 209 -12.90 6.70 11.00
N GLY A 210 -12.67 6.04 12.14
CA GLY A 210 -13.15 6.49 13.44
C GLY A 210 -14.68 6.49 13.63
N ARG A 211 -15.42 5.69 12.85
CA ARG A 211 -16.88 5.48 13.07
C ARG A 211 -17.17 4.71 14.34
N CYS A 212 -16.30 3.76 14.69
CA CYS A 212 -16.41 2.94 15.90
C CYS A 212 -15.70 3.54 17.12
N SER A 213 -15.09 4.73 17.01
CA SER A 213 -14.36 5.35 18.12
C SER A 213 -15.28 5.62 19.31
N GLY A 214 -14.85 5.19 20.50
CA GLY A 214 -15.61 5.29 21.75
C GLY A 214 -16.73 4.26 21.89
N TYR A 215 -16.92 3.35 20.93
CA TYR A 215 -17.98 2.36 21.01
C TYR A 215 -17.76 1.41 22.20
N ARG A 216 -18.79 1.32 23.05
CA ARG A 216 -18.79 0.56 24.32
C ARG A 216 -17.67 0.95 25.30
N GLY A 217 -17.03 2.11 25.11
CA GLY A 217 -15.77 2.43 25.80
C GLY A 217 -14.62 1.46 25.50
N ALA A 218 -14.81 0.52 24.55
CA ALA A 218 -13.89 -0.55 24.23
C ALA A 218 -12.98 -0.22 23.05
N VAL A 219 -13.40 0.71 22.17
CA VAL A 219 -12.66 1.09 20.97
C VAL A 219 -12.00 2.46 21.16
N GLU A 220 -10.69 2.47 21.34
CA GLU A 220 -9.91 3.66 21.64
C GLU A 220 -8.81 3.88 20.59
N LEU A 221 -8.53 5.15 20.27
CA LEU A 221 -7.34 5.50 19.49
C LEU A 221 -6.16 5.53 20.45
N VAL A 222 -5.17 4.67 20.21
CA VAL A 222 -3.99 4.56 21.07
C VAL A 222 -2.71 4.69 20.23
N ILE A 223 -1.62 5.08 20.90
CA ILE A 223 -0.29 5.12 20.31
C ILE A 223 0.46 3.85 20.71
N ARG A 224 1.14 3.22 19.75
CA ARG A 224 2.07 2.11 19.98
C ARG A 224 3.41 2.40 19.30
N LYS A 225 4.41 1.60 19.65
CA LYS A 225 5.67 1.54 18.90
C LYS A 225 5.43 0.91 17.51
N MET A 226 6.18 1.38 16.50
CA MET A 226 6.01 0.97 15.09
C MET A 226 6.32 -0.51 14.83
N ASP A 227 7.12 -1.12 15.70
CA ASP A 227 7.53 -2.52 15.66
C ASP A 227 6.49 -3.49 16.25
N HIS A 228 5.61 -2.99 17.13
CA HIS A 228 4.82 -3.83 18.02
C HIS A 228 3.91 -4.78 17.25
N GLU A 229 3.26 -4.33 16.16
CA GLU A 229 2.36 -5.19 15.39
C GLU A 229 3.09 -6.35 14.72
N ILE A 230 4.31 -6.13 14.22
CA ILE A 230 5.10 -7.16 13.54
C ILE A 230 5.67 -8.15 14.55
N LEU A 231 6.16 -7.66 15.69
CA LEU A 231 6.73 -8.50 16.75
C LEU A 231 5.68 -9.33 17.50
N SER A 232 4.48 -8.78 17.72
CA SER A 232 3.36 -9.47 18.39
C SER A 232 2.46 -10.25 17.43
N ALA A 233 2.74 -10.24 16.12
CA ALA A 233 1.96 -11.00 15.15
C ALA A 233 1.97 -12.49 15.52
N VAL A 234 0.81 -13.05 15.81
CA VAL A 234 0.71 -14.48 16.14
C VAL A 234 0.91 -15.29 14.86
N SER A 235 1.94 -16.14 14.85
CA SER A 235 2.30 -17.05 13.74
C SER A 235 1.11 -17.82 13.15
N SER A 236 0.13 -18.23 13.97
CA SER A 236 -1.08 -18.96 13.52
C SER A 236 -2.10 -18.11 12.76
N LYS A 237 -2.00 -16.78 12.82
CA LYS A 237 -2.93 -15.84 12.15
C LYS A 237 -2.28 -15.09 10.98
N THR A 238 -0.97 -15.20 10.79
CA THR A 238 -0.28 -14.62 9.62
C THR A 238 -0.53 -15.45 8.37
N SER A 239 -1.29 -14.89 7.43
CA SER A 239 -1.68 -15.56 6.19
C SER A 239 -0.49 -15.74 5.24
N THR A 240 -0.30 -16.97 4.74
CA THR A 240 0.62 -17.28 3.64
C THR A 240 0.40 -16.38 2.43
N VAL A 241 -0.85 -16.09 2.09
CA VAL A 241 -1.20 -15.24 0.95
C VAL A 241 -0.70 -13.81 1.13
N GLN A 242 -0.75 -13.28 2.35
CA GLN A 242 -0.18 -11.96 2.66
C GLN A 242 1.35 -11.99 2.54
N ALA A 243 2.02 -12.97 3.13
CA ALA A 243 3.48 -13.08 3.01
C ALA A 243 3.92 -13.20 1.55
N LEU A 244 3.23 -14.02 0.74
CA LEU A 244 3.50 -14.11 -0.70
C LEU A 244 3.22 -12.80 -1.44
N THR A 245 2.14 -12.08 -1.10
CA THR A 245 1.84 -10.76 -1.69
C THR A 245 2.93 -9.74 -1.39
N LEU A 246 3.48 -9.76 -0.17
CA LEU A 246 4.61 -8.92 0.20
C LEU A 246 5.85 -9.27 -0.62
N LEU A 247 6.23 -10.55 -0.68
CA LEU A 247 7.46 -10.98 -1.35
C LEU A 247 7.39 -10.87 -2.87
N PHE A 248 6.34 -11.36 -3.51
CA PHE A 248 6.22 -11.41 -4.97
C PHE A 248 5.60 -10.13 -5.55
N GLY A 249 4.54 -9.59 -4.94
CA GLY A 249 3.85 -8.42 -5.47
C GLY A 249 4.56 -7.11 -5.10
N MET A 250 4.62 -6.83 -3.80
CA MET A 250 5.12 -5.56 -3.27
C MET A 250 6.65 -5.42 -3.38
N ILE A 251 7.40 -6.47 -3.08
CA ILE A 251 8.87 -6.46 -3.19
C ILE A 251 9.29 -6.86 -4.60
N GLY A 252 8.92 -8.04 -5.09
CA GLY A 252 9.35 -8.57 -6.38
C GLY A 252 8.95 -7.70 -7.58
N ILE A 253 7.68 -7.78 -7.99
CA ILE A 253 7.17 -7.14 -9.22
C ILE A 253 7.27 -5.61 -9.14
N SER A 254 6.98 -5.01 -7.99
CA SER A 254 7.02 -3.55 -7.89
C SER A 254 8.45 -3.00 -8.03
N THR A 255 9.44 -3.64 -7.39
CA THR A 255 10.86 -3.25 -7.51
C THR A 255 11.37 -3.49 -8.92
N ALA A 256 11.03 -4.63 -9.54
CA ALA A 256 11.37 -4.92 -10.93
C ALA A 256 10.78 -3.86 -11.88
N THR A 257 9.51 -3.51 -11.72
CA THR A 257 8.87 -2.49 -12.58
C THR A 257 9.56 -1.13 -12.46
N LEU A 258 9.94 -0.73 -11.23
CA LEU A 258 10.67 0.52 -11.00
C LEU A 258 12.08 0.50 -11.59
N ALA A 259 12.79 -0.63 -11.53
CA ALA A 259 14.11 -0.78 -12.16
C ALA A 259 14.05 -0.59 -13.69
N PHE A 260 12.94 -1.00 -14.32
CA PHE A 260 12.74 -0.88 -15.77
C PHE A 260 11.96 0.38 -16.18
N SER A 261 11.56 1.23 -15.23
CA SER A 261 10.68 2.40 -15.46
C SER A 261 11.26 3.48 -16.37
N ARG A 262 12.58 3.45 -16.64
CA ARG A 262 13.27 4.36 -17.56
C ARG A 262 13.27 3.91 -19.02
N GLN A 263 12.98 2.64 -19.31
CA GLN A 263 12.92 2.14 -20.70
C GLN A 263 11.77 2.79 -21.47
N ALA A 264 11.97 2.98 -22.78
CA ALA A 264 10.99 3.60 -23.66
C ALA A 264 9.72 2.72 -23.81
N PHE A 265 8.55 3.36 -23.75
CA PHE A 265 7.26 2.71 -23.95
C PHE A 265 7.01 2.49 -25.46
N GLY A 266 6.49 1.31 -25.81
CA GLY A 266 6.11 0.94 -27.18
C GLY A 266 4.73 0.27 -27.22
N ASN A 267 4.26 -0.08 -28.42
CA ASN A 267 2.98 -0.77 -28.58
C ASN A 267 3.07 -2.21 -28.03
N LEU A 268 1.93 -2.78 -27.60
CA LEU A 268 1.87 -4.18 -27.14
C LEU A 268 2.25 -5.19 -28.24
N THR A 269 2.19 -4.78 -29.50
CA THR A 269 2.63 -5.56 -30.67
C THR A 269 4.14 -5.53 -30.88
N ASP A 270 4.85 -4.62 -30.21
CA ASP A 270 6.30 -4.56 -30.29
C ASP A 270 6.90 -5.69 -29.46
N THR A 271 7.72 -6.51 -30.12
CA THR A 271 8.44 -7.62 -29.48
C THR A 271 9.30 -7.15 -28.31
N SER A 272 9.85 -5.93 -28.38
CA SER A 272 10.58 -5.29 -27.28
C SER A 272 9.74 -5.13 -26.03
N MET A 273 8.46 -4.74 -26.16
CA MET A 273 7.57 -4.52 -25.03
C MET A 273 7.20 -5.84 -24.33
N LEU A 274 6.94 -6.89 -25.11
CA LEU A 274 6.69 -8.24 -24.58
C LEU A 274 7.93 -8.81 -23.88
N LEU A 275 9.12 -8.60 -24.43
CA LEU A 275 10.38 -8.98 -23.79
C LEU A 275 10.59 -8.23 -22.47
N THR A 276 10.36 -6.91 -22.44
CA THR A 276 10.47 -6.12 -21.20
C THR A 276 9.48 -6.58 -20.14
N LEU A 277 8.23 -6.88 -20.51
CA LEU A 277 7.25 -7.46 -19.58
C LEU A 277 7.68 -8.84 -19.04
N GLY A 278 8.23 -9.68 -19.91
CA GLY A 278 8.79 -10.97 -19.54
C GLY A 278 9.95 -10.82 -18.55
N LEU A 279 10.83 -9.84 -18.78
CA LEU A 279 11.94 -9.51 -17.89
C LEU A 279 11.48 -8.95 -16.55
N ILE A 280 10.51 -8.04 -16.52
CA ILE A 280 9.93 -7.51 -15.27
C ILE A 280 9.29 -8.63 -14.47
N SER A 281 8.45 -9.44 -15.12
CA SER A 281 7.75 -10.55 -14.46
C SER A 281 8.75 -11.61 -13.97
N GLY A 282 9.69 -11.99 -14.83
CA GLY A 282 10.72 -12.98 -14.52
C GLY A 282 11.65 -12.54 -13.39
N SER A 283 12.19 -11.32 -13.46
CA SER A 283 13.07 -10.77 -12.41
C SER A 283 12.32 -10.56 -11.09
N GLY A 284 11.07 -10.08 -11.13
CA GLY A 284 10.24 -9.92 -9.95
C GLY A 284 9.87 -11.24 -9.28
N ILE A 285 9.53 -12.28 -10.06
CA ILE A 285 9.28 -13.64 -9.55
C ILE A 285 10.56 -14.25 -8.98
N LEU A 286 11.70 -14.07 -9.65
CA LEU A 286 12.99 -14.57 -9.19
C LEU A 286 13.39 -13.91 -7.87
N LEU A 287 13.30 -12.58 -7.76
CA LEU A 287 13.57 -11.86 -6.52
C LEU A 287 12.64 -12.33 -5.39
N GLY A 288 11.32 -12.40 -5.64
CA GLY A 288 10.35 -12.88 -4.67
C GLY A 288 10.60 -14.34 -4.22
N GLY A 289 10.97 -15.21 -5.16
CA GLY A 289 11.29 -16.62 -4.91
C GLY A 289 12.56 -16.80 -4.10
N VAL A 290 13.62 -16.05 -4.39
CA VAL A 290 14.87 -16.07 -3.61
C VAL A 290 14.60 -15.60 -2.17
N LEU A 291 13.88 -14.49 -2.00
CA LEU A 291 13.55 -13.98 -0.66
C LEU A 291 12.68 -14.98 0.12
N TRP A 292 11.69 -15.60 -0.54
CA TRP A 292 10.88 -16.65 0.07
C TRP A 292 11.73 -17.84 0.52
N GLY A 293 12.65 -18.31 -0.34
CA GLY A 293 13.61 -19.36 -0.02
C GLY A 293 14.50 -19.02 1.17
N LEU A 294 15.01 -17.79 1.24
CA LEU A 294 15.81 -17.31 2.38
C LEU A 294 15.00 -17.23 3.68
N MET A 295 13.76 -16.72 3.64
CA MET A 295 12.87 -16.70 4.81
C MET A 295 12.52 -18.11 5.28
N TRP A 296 12.25 -19.02 4.34
CA TRP A 296 11.97 -20.42 4.63
C TRP A 296 13.18 -21.14 5.24
N LEU A 297 14.39 -20.89 4.71
CA LEU A 297 15.64 -21.43 5.21
C LEU A 297 15.93 -20.92 6.64
N ALA A 298 15.81 -19.61 6.88
CA ALA A 298 15.99 -19.02 8.21
C ALA A 298 15.02 -19.64 9.25
N TYR A 299 13.75 -19.83 8.86
CA TYR A 299 12.76 -20.55 9.67
C TYR A 299 13.14 -22.01 9.92
N ARG A 300 13.61 -22.74 8.90
CA ARG A 300 14.02 -24.15 9.03
C ARG A 300 15.20 -24.33 9.99
N ILE A 301 16.16 -23.41 9.98
CA ILE A 301 17.32 -23.44 10.88
C ILE A 301 16.91 -23.26 12.35
N THR A 302 15.84 -22.51 12.60
CA THR A 302 15.38 -22.12 13.94
C THR A 302 14.08 -22.83 14.36
N ARG A 303 13.68 -23.87 13.64
CA ARG A 303 12.37 -24.56 13.75
C ARG A 303 11.88 -25.00 15.15
N PRO A 304 12.73 -25.30 16.15
CA PRO A 304 12.23 -25.63 17.49
C PRO A 304 11.92 -24.41 18.37
N PHE A 305 12.30 -23.19 17.97
CA PHE A 305 12.25 -22.00 18.84
C PHE A 305 11.82 -20.70 18.14
N SER A 306 11.45 -20.75 16.86
CA SER A 306 11.22 -19.54 16.05
C SER A 306 9.78 -19.30 15.64
N VAL A 307 9.54 -18.04 15.30
CA VAL A 307 8.39 -17.55 14.55
C VAL A 307 8.31 -18.18 13.15
N SER A 308 7.12 -18.17 12.55
CA SER A 308 6.94 -18.70 11.20
C SER A 308 7.63 -17.86 10.13
N TRP A 309 7.90 -18.48 8.97
CA TRP A 309 8.47 -17.75 7.81
C TRP A 309 7.57 -16.60 7.34
N GLN A 310 6.24 -16.71 7.53
CA GLN A 310 5.30 -15.63 7.22
C GLN A 310 5.57 -14.41 8.10
N GLN A 311 5.77 -14.61 9.41
CA GLN A 311 6.08 -13.52 10.33
C GLN A 311 7.47 -12.94 10.07
N LEU A 312 8.47 -13.77 9.74
CA LEU A 312 9.79 -13.29 9.30
C LEU A 312 9.69 -12.39 8.07
N SER A 313 8.86 -12.78 7.09
CA SER A 313 8.64 -11.98 5.88
C SER A 313 8.09 -10.59 6.21
N LEU A 314 7.26 -10.46 7.25
CA LEU A 314 6.75 -9.15 7.70
C LEU A 314 7.86 -8.23 8.22
N GLY A 315 8.98 -8.76 8.68
CA GLY A 315 10.17 -7.98 9.04
C GLY A 315 10.73 -7.17 7.87
N LEU A 316 10.45 -7.56 6.62
CA LEU A 316 10.84 -6.84 5.39
C LEU A 316 9.89 -5.68 5.04
N THR A 317 8.78 -5.52 5.77
CA THR A 317 7.75 -4.49 5.49
C THR A 317 8.31 -3.07 5.46
N PRO A 318 9.17 -2.62 6.40
CA PRO A 318 9.72 -1.27 6.34
C PRO A 318 10.54 -1.03 5.08
N LEU A 319 11.40 -1.99 4.70
CA LEU A 319 12.21 -1.90 3.49
C LEU A 319 11.35 -1.91 2.22
N ALA A 320 10.33 -2.77 2.16
CA ALA A 320 9.38 -2.79 1.05
C ALA A 320 8.63 -1.47 0.91
N GLY A 321 8.13 -0.93 2.04
CA GLY A 321 7.35 0.29 2.07
C GLY A 321 8.16 1.53 1.73
N ILE A 322 9.30 1.72 2.40
CA ILE A 322 10.18 2.87 2.18
C ILE A 322 10.85 2.78 0.82
N GLY A 323 11.22 1.59 0.35
CA GLY A 323 11.72 1.39 -1.02
C GLY A 323 10.70 1.84 -2.07
N LEU A 324 9.44 1.42 -1.95
CA LEU A 324 8.41 1.91 -2.88
C LEU A 324 8.19 3.42 -2.80
N PHE A 325 8.21 3.98 -1.59
CA PHE A 325 8.11 5.42 -1.40
C PHE A 325 9.26 6.16 -2.10
N THR A 326 10.51 5.70 -1.94
CA THR A 326 11.67 6.30 -2.60
C THR A 326 11.62 6.09 -4.11
N GLY A 327 11.10 4.97 -4.60
CA GLY A 327 10.90 4.71 -6.03
C GLY A 327 9.92 5.69 -6.67
N PHE A 328 8.72 5.85 -6.10
CA PHE A 328 7.73 6.80 -6.62
C PHE A 328 8.17 8.26 -6.47
N SER A 329 8.89 8.58 -5.39
CA SER A 329 9.32 9.94 -5.15
C SER A 329 10.34 10.43 -6.19
N ARG A 330 11.03 9.54 -6.92
CA ARG A 330 11.88 9.95 -8.06
C ARG A 330 11.16 10.55 -9.23
N LEU A 331 9.85 10.35 -9.33
CA LEU A 331 9.07 11.05 -10.34
C LEU A 331 8.98 12.55 -10.01
N PHE A 332 9.27 12.96 -8.77
CA PHE A 332 9.09 14.33 -8.30
C PHE A 332 10.11 15.34 -8.87
N PRO A 333 11.44 15.07 -8.91
CA PRO A 333 12.42 16.03 -9.43
C PRO A 333 12.29 16.30 -10.92
N ASP A 334 11.79 15.33 -11.72
CA ASP A 334 11.52 15.49 -13.15
C ASP A 334 10.53 16.64 -13.44
N PHE A 335 9.80 17.12 -12.43
CA PHE A 335 8.89 18.26 -12.56
C PHE A 335 9.47 19.60 -12.08
N ILE A 336 10.59 19.67 -11.34
CA ILE A 336 11.01 20.89 -10.59
C ILE A 336 12.24 21.61 -11.22
N GLU A 337 12.39 21.59 -12.54
CA GLU A 337 13.51 22.32 -13.16
C GLU A 337 13.42 23.85 -12.93
N PRO A 338 14.50 24.57 -12.53
CA PRO A 338 15.91 24.16 -12.43
C PRO A 338 16.54 24.55 -11.06
N ALA A 339 16.36 23.73 -10.03
CA ALA A 339 17.10 23.88 -8.77
C ALA A 339 18.08 22.71 -8.60
N HIS A 340 19.30 22.83 -9.13
CA HIS A 340 20.33 21.78 -9.03
C HIS A 340 20.62 21.34 -7.58
N TRP A 341 20.43 22.23 -6.59
CA TRP A 341 20.55 21.91 -5.17
C TRP A 341 19.42 20.99 -4.66
N ALA A 342 18.21 21.10 -5.22
CA ALA A 342 17.07 20.28 -4.81
C ALA A 342 17.28 18.80 -5.18
N GLY A 343 17.90 18.51 -6.33
CA GLY A 343 18.21 17.15 -6.75
C GLY A 343 19.16 16.42 -5.80
N GLN A 344 20.24 17.08 -5.37
CA GLN A 344 21.22 16.50 -4.44
C GLN A 344 20.61 16.26 -3.06
N VAL A 345 19.87 17.25 -2.53
CA VAL A 345 19.19 17.12 -1.23
C VAL A 345 18.17 15.97 -1.28
N PHE A 346 17.40 15.87 -2.37
CA PHE A 346 16.41 14.82 -2.53
C PHE A 346 17.03 13.42 -2.59
N PHE A 347 18.14 13.28 -3.34
CA PHE A 347 18.90 12.04 -3.39
C PHE A 347 19.43 11.63 -2.01
N LEU A 348 20.00 12.58 -1.25
CA LEU A 348 20.48 12.32 0.13
C LEU A 348 19.34 11.89 1.06
N LEU A 349 18.18 12.55 0.97
CA LEU A 349 16.99 12.18 1.74
C LEU A 349 16.53 10.76 1.40
N GLN A 350 16.51 10.37 0.11
CA GLN A 350 16.17 9.01 -0.31
C GLN A 350 17.17 7.98 0.22
N LEU A 351 18.46 8.29 0.20
CA LEU A 351 19.51 7.41 0.74
C LEU A 351 19.34 7.21 2.25
N LEU A 352 19.12 8.30 3.00
CA LEU A 352 18.90 8.25 4.45
C LEU A 352 17.63 7.45 4.80
N LEU A 353 16.54 7.67 4.05
CA LEU A 353 15.30 6.91 4.22
C LEU A 353 15.55 5.41 3.99
N LEU A 354 16.20 5.04 2.89
CA LEU A 354 16.49 3.64 2.58
C LEU A 354 17.42 2.99 3.63
N ALA A 355 18.44 3.70 4.08
CA ALA A 355 19.33 3.25 5.15
C ALA A 355 18.56 3.03 6.47
N SER A 356 17.66 3.95 6.84
CA SER A 356 16.81 3.78 8.02
C SER A 356 15.88 2.57 7.90
N ALA A 357 15.34 2.31 6.70
CA ALA A 357 14.48 1.17 6.42
C ALA A 357 15.23 -0.17 6.54
N PHE A 358 16.47 -0.20 6.06
CA PHE A 358 17.36 -1.35 6.19
C PHE A 358 17.67 -1.65 7.65
N LEU A 359 18.10 -0.63 8.41
CA LEU A 359 18.38 -0.76 9.85
C LEU A 359 17.15 -1.23 10.62
N PHE A 360 15.98 -0.67 10.32
CA PHE A 360 14.74 -1.05 11.00
C PHE A 360 14.30 -2.48 10.65
N SER A 361 14.41 -2.89 9.39
CA SER A 361 14.09 -4.25 8.95
C SER A 361 15.08 -5.28 9.50
N PHE A 362 16.35 -4.91 9.64
CA PHE A 362 17.36 -5.72 10.33
C PHE A 362 17.05 -5.86 11.82
N TRP A 363 16.70 -4.76 12.48
CA TRP A 363 16.32 -4.76 13.89
C TRP A 363 15.08 -5.63 14.16
N LEU A 364 14.06 -5.60 13.28
CA LEU A 364 12.90 -6.50 13.35
C LEU A 364 13.32 -7.96 13.20
N GLY A 365 14.14 -8.29 12.19
CA GLY A 365 14.66 -9.64 11.98
C GLY A 365 15.45 -10.15 13.17
N TYR A 366 16.31 -9.30 13.74
CA TYR A 366 17.07 -9.60 14.95
C TYR A 366 16.16 -9.93 16.13
N ARG A 367 15.13 -9.12 16.39
CA ARG A 367 14.17 -9.34 17.49
C ARG A 367 13.30 -10.58 17.30
N LEU A 368 12.96 -10.91 16.05
CA LEU A 368 12.16 -12.10 15.71
C LEU A 368 12.98 -13.38 15.82
N ILE A 369 14.22 -13.37 15.34
CA ILE A 369 15.10 -14.55 15.26
C ILE A 369 15.86 -14.77 16.56
N VAL A 370 16.52 -13.76 17.11
CA VAL A 370 17.44 -13.90 18.25
C VAL A 370 16.67 -13.83 19.57
N GLN A 371 15.84 -14.86 19.81
CA GLN A 371 15.18 -15.05 21.10
C GLN A 371 16.12 -15.72 22.12
N LYS A 372 17.04 -16.57 21.64
CA LYS A 372 18.13 -17.17 22.41
C LYS A 372 19.45 -16.94 21.68
N LYS A 373 20.53 -16.67 22.41
CA LYS A 373 21.88 -16.49 21.86
C LYS A 373 22.53 -17.84 21.55
N THR A 374 22.01 -18.55 20.55
CA THR A 374 22.52 -19.86 20.10
C THR A 374 23.11 -19.76 18.69
N PHE A 375 24.06 -20.62 18.35
CA PHE A 375 24.70 -20.63 17.03
C PHE A 375 23.68 -20.75 15.87
N ARG A 376 22.62 -21.56 16.04
CA ARG A 376 21.53 -21.67 15.05
C ARG A 376 20.81 -20.34 14.79
N HIS A 377 20.61 -19.51 15.81
CA HIS A 377 19.97 -18.20 15.64
C HIS A 377 20.89 -17.22 14.91
N LEU A 378 22.22 -17.34 15.09
CA LEU A 378 23.18 -16.53 14.33
C LEU A 378 23.15 -16.89 12.84
N ILE A 379 23.14 -18.18 12.48
CA ILE A 379 23.04 -18.63 11.07
C ILE A 379 21.71 -18.19 10.44
N ALA A 380 20.60 -18.28 11.18
CA ALA A 380 19.32 -17.80 10.67
C ALA A 380 19.31 -16.27 10.49
N LEU A 381 19.95 -15.52 11.39
CA LEU A 381 20.10 -14.08 11.26
C LEU A 381 20.98 -13.72 10.05
N THR A 382 22.07 -14.43 9.78
CA THR A 382 22.89 -14.19 8.58
C THR A 382 22.10 -14.50 7.30
N THR A 383 21.29 -15.56 7.30
CA THR A 383 20.38 -15.89 6.18
C THR A 383 19.36 -14.77 5.93
N TYR A 384 18.79 -14.19 7.00
CA TYR A 384 17.89 -13.05 6.91
C TYR A 384 18.62 -11.77 6.46
N ALA A 385 19.83 -11.54 6.97
CA ALA A 385 20.67 -10.40 6.58
C ALA A 385 21.10 -10.48 5.11
N LEU A 386 21.29 -11.68 4.56
CA LEU A 386 21.52 -11.89 3.12
C LEU A 386 20.33 -11.39 2.30
N ALA A 387 19.09 -11.71 2.70
CA ALA A 387 17.89 -11.22 2.04
C ALA A 387 17.80 -9.69 2.06
N LEU A 388 18.15 -9.07 3.20
CA LEU A 388 18.22 -7.61 3.31
C LEU A 388 19.31 -7.01 2.41
N SER A 389 20.50 -7.62 2.39
CA SER A 389 21.63 -7.15 1.57
C SER A 389 21.28 -7.17 0.08
N MET A 390 20.63 -8.23 -0.39
CA MET A 390 20.14 -8.33 -1.77
C MET A 390 19.14 -7.22 -2.12
N LEU A 391 18.20 -6.93 -1.22
CA LEU A 391 17.25 -5.83 -1.41
C LEU A 391 17.92 -4.47 -1.37
N GLY A 392 18.86 -4.27 -0.45
CA GLY A 392 19.69 -3.07 -0.37
C GLY A 392 20.41 -2.82 -1.69
N ALA A 393 21.10 -3.83 -2.23
CA ALA A 393 21.81 -3.77 -3.50
C ALA A 393 20.88 -3.46 -4.69
N THR A 394 19.67 -4.04 -4.70
CA THR A 394 18.70 -3.77 -5.76
C THR A 394 18.23 -2.31 -5.69
N TRP A 395 17.85 -1.81 -4.51
CA TRP A 395 17.38 -0.43 -4.36
C TRP A 395 18.47 0.62 -4.57
N THR A 396 19.71 0.36 -4.12
CA THR A 396 20.85 1.24 -4.40
C THR A 396 21.16 1.27 -5.89
N GLY A 397 21.15 0.12 -6.57
CA GLY A 397 21.28 0.04 -8.02
C GLY A 397 20.23 0.89 -8.72
N ILE A 398 18.95 0.74 -8.33
CA ILE A 398 17.88 1.56 -8.89
C ILE A 398 18.15 3.05 -8.58
N LEU A 399 18.60 3.44 -7.38
CA LEU A 399 18.85 4.86 -7.01
C LEU A 399 19.98 5.51 -7.80
N LEU A 400 21.01 4.74 -8.16
CA LEU A 400 22.19 5.22 -8.84
C LEU A 400 22.03 5.27 -10.37
N THR A 401 21.16 4.42 -10.93
CA THR A 401 20.72 4.52 -12.33
C THR A 401 19.75 5.66 -12.48
#